data_AF-A0A7L4NYF1-F1
#
_entry.id   AF-A0A7L4NYF1-F1
#
_cell.length_a   1.000
_cell.length_b   1.000
_cell.length_c   1.000
_cell.angle_alpha   90.00
_cell.angle_beta   90.00
_cell.angle_gamma   90.00
#
_symmetry.space_group_name_H-M   'P 1'
#
loop_
_entity.id
_entity.type
_entity.pdbx_description
1 polymer ?
#
loop_
_entity_poly.entity_id
_entity_poly.type
_entity_poly.pdbx_seq_one_letter_code
_entity_poly.pdbx_strand_id
1 'polypeptide(L)'
;IEKRIIYGMEEDIDSSFISTFYIERENLTLRQDNNRLTRKTLVYSKKDEWLQHHATLQMTDHNFVRTHNSLKKPCKTQVNGKVWRKYQKRTPMMSVGITDHIWTLEELLTFPYHKNINT
;
A
#
# COMPACT_ATOMS: atom_id res chain seq x y z
N ILE A 1 8.18 -22.26 -17.09
CA ILE A 1 7.68 -21.99 -15.71
C ILE A 1 6.26 -22.51 -15.68
N GLU A 2 5.98 -23.51 -14.85
CA GLU A 2 4.63 -24.03 -14.63
C GLU A 2 3.89 -23.09 -13.67
N LYS A 3 2.68 -22.68 -14.03
CA LYS A 3 1.85 -21.79 -13.21
C LYS A 3 0.81 -22.63 -12.48
N ARG A 4 0.71 -22.50 -11.17
CA ARG A 4 -0.28 -23.20 -10.34
C ARG A 4 -1.05 -22.21 -9.49
N ILE A 5 -2.37 -22.34 -9.47
CA ILE A 5 -3.25 -21.58 -8.58
C ILE A 5 -3.26 -22.31 -7.22
N ILE A 6 -2.98 -21.57 -6.15
CA ILE A 6 -2.98 -22.10 -4.77
C ILE A 6 -4.19 -21.57 -4.00
N TYR A 7 -4.60 -20.33 -4.28
CA TYR A 7 -5.72 -19.64 -3.64
C TYR A 7 -6.68 -19.11 -4.70
N GLY A 8 -7.99 -19.22 -4.43
CA GLY A 8 -9.06 -18.83 -5.35
C GLY A 8 -9.51 -19.98 -6.27
N MET A 9 -10.57 -19.72 -7.04
CA MET A 9 -11.08 -20.65 -8.05
C MET A 9 -10.42 -20.37 -9.41
N GLU A 10 -10.17 -21.41 -10.21
CA GLU A 10 -9.51 -21.26 -11.51
C GLU A 10 -10.34 -20.45 -12.51
N GLU A 11 -11.66 -20.45 -12.35
CA GLU A 11 -12.61 -19.74 -13.22
C GLU A 11 -12.49 -18.21 -13.09
N ASP A 12 -12.09 -17.71 -11.92
CA ASP A 12 -11.99 -16.28 -11.63
C ASP A 12 -10.62 -15.69 -11.99
N ILE A 13 -9.61 -16.54 -12.26
CA ILE A 13 -8.22 -16.12 -12.43
C ILE A 13 -7.76 -16.43 -13.85
N ASP A 14 -7.73 -15.39 -14.68
CA ASP A 14 -7.12 -15.53 -16.01
C ASP A 14 -5.60 -15.77 -15.88
N SER A 15 -5.17 -16.90 -16.44
CA SER A 15 -3.78 -17.36 -16.52
C SER A 15 -2.79 -16.32 -17.05
N SER A 16 -3.27 -15.35 -17.84
CA SER A 16 -2.48 -14.26 -18.39
C SER A 16 -1.98 -13.29 -17.32
N PHE A 17 -2.75 -13.07 -16.25
CA PHE A 17 -2.39 -12.16 -15.15
C PHE A 17 -1.38 -12.77 -14.16
N ILE A 18 -1.21 -14.09 -14.19
CA ILE A 18 -0.27 -14.78 -13.29
C ILE A 18 1.16 -14.43 -13.73
N SER A 19 1.79 -13.53 -12.99
CA SER A 19 3.17 -13.07 -13.22
C SER A 19 3.83 -12.70 -11.89
N THR A 20 5.15 -12.91 -11.80
CA THR A 20 5.94 -12.49 -10.64
C THR A 20 6.20 -10.99 -10.61
N PHE A 21 5.92 -10.27 -11.71
CA PHE A 21 6.23 -8.84 -11.86
C PHE A 21 5.70 -7.99 -10.70
N TYR A 22 4.46 -8.23 -10.25
CA TYR A 22 3.85 -7.46 -9.17
C TYR A 22 4.58 -7.66 -7.84
N ILE A 23 4.90 -8.91 -7.49
CA ILE A 23 5.65 -9.26 -6.28
C ILE A 23 7.06 -8.69 -6.33
N GLU A 24 7.74 -8.77 -7.47
CA GLU A 24 9.09 -8.21 -7.62
C GLU A 24 9.09 -6.68 -7.51
N ARG A 25 8.06 -6.01 -8.04
CA ARG A 25 7.86 -4.56 -7.91
C ARG A 25 7.65 -4.18 -6.45
N GLU A 26 6.83 -4.92 -5.73
CA GLU A 26 6.57 -4.73 -4.30
C GLU A 26 7.84 -4.94 -3.47
N ASN A 27 8.59 -6.02 -3.74
CA ASN A 27 9.88 -6.30 -3.10
C ASN A 27 10.90 -5.16 -3.30
N LEU A 28 10.89 -4.53 -4.48
CA LEU A 28 11.72 -3.35 -4.72
C LEU A 28 11.27 -2.15 -3.88
N THR A 29 9.97 -1.84 -3.88
CA THR A 29 9.41 -0.75 -3.07
C THR A 29 9.71 -0.96 -1.59
N LEU A 30 9.49 -2.17 -1.08
CA LEU A 30 9.77 -2.52 0.30
C LEU A 30 11.25 -2.27 0.64
N ARG A 31 12.19 -2.70 -0.20
CA ARG A 31 13.63 -2.47 0.01
C ARG A 31 14.05 -1.00 -0.08
N GLN A 32 13.41 -0.21 -0.94
CA GLN A 32 13.73 1.22 -1.08
C GLN A 32 13.27 2.03 0.14
N ASP A 33 12.09 1.73 0.66
CA ASP A 33 11.47 2.48 1.75
C ASP A 33 11.84 1.88 3.14
N ASN A 34 12.42 0.67 3.22
CA ASN A 34 12.79 0.00 4.47
C ASN A 34 14.21 -0.60 4.43
N ASN A 35 15.12 0.12 5.06
CA ASN A 35 16.54 -0.24 5.18
C ASN A 35 16.80 -1.53 5.98
N ARG A 36 15.81 -2.10 6.68
CA ARG A 36 15.95 -3.42 7.33
C ARG A 36 15.93 -4.57 6.35
N LEU A 37 15.40 -4.34 5.14
CA LEU A 37 15.33 -5.33 4.05
C LEU A 37 16.51 -5.19 3.07
N THR A 38 17.42 -4.24 3.29
CA THR A 38 18.62 -4.07 2.48
C THR A 38 19.82 -4.75 3.14
N ARG A 39 20.72 -5.28 2.30
CA ARG A 39 21.88 -6.05 2.76
C ARG A 39 22.97 -5.12 3.30
N LYS A 40 23.64 -5.53 4.39
CA LYS A 40 24.78 -4.81 5.02
C LYS A 40 24.43 -3.41 5.51
N THR A 41 23.25 -3.21 6.11
CA THR A 41 22.92 -1.95 6.79
C THR A 41 23.07 -2.08 8.30
N LEU A 42 23.24 -0.94 8.96
CA LEU A 42 23.23 -0.86 10.43
C LEU A 42 21.80 -0.88 11.00
N VAL A 43 20.79 -0.76 10.14
CA VAL A 43 19.37 -0.68 10.51
C VAL A 43 18.78 -2.08 10.40
N TYR A 44 18.84 -2.86 11.48
CA TYR A 44 18.27 -4.21 11.55
C TYR A 44 17.31 -4.35 12.74
N SER A 45 16.39 -5.31 12.64
CA SER A 45 15.53 -5.70 13.76
C SER A 45 16.20 -6.83 14.55
N LYS A 46 16.22 -6.72 15.88
CA LYS A 46 16.76 -7.76 16.78
C LYS A 46 15.85 -8.98 16.94
N LYS A 47 14.55 -8.79 16.70
CA LYS A 47 13.53 -9.85 16.71
C LYS A 47 12.65 -9.69 15.47
N ASP A 48 12.10 -10.81 15.00
CA ASP A 48 11.26 -10.84 13.80
C ASP A 48 9.99 -10.01 13.96
N GLU A 49 9.41 -9.98 15.16
CA GLU A 49 8.24 -9.16 15.51
C GLU A 49 8.44 -7.69 15.13
N TRP A 50 9.62 -7.11 15.43
CA TRP A 50 9.92 -5.72 15.10
C TRP A 50 10.06 -5.48 13.59
N LEU A 51 10.55 -6.48 12.85
CA LEU A 51 10.56 -6.41 11.39
C LEU A 51 9.13 -6.45 10.84
N GLN A 52 8.28 -7.34 11.36
CA GLN A 52 6.88 -7.46 10.97
C GLN A 52 6.09 -6.18 11.26
N HIS A 53 6.24 -5.58 12.45
CA HIS A 53 5.59 -4.32 12.78
C HIS A 53 5.99 -3.19 11.85
N HIS A 54 7.28 -3.08 11.53
CA HIS A 54 7.74 -2.04 10.62
C HIS A 54 7.29 -2.28 9.17
N ALA A 55 7.34 -3.52 8.69
CA ALA A 55 6.81 -3.87 7.37
C ALA A 55 5.31 -3.57 7.27
N THR A 56 4.56 -3.88 8.34
CA THR A 56 3.12 -3.54 8.43
C THR A 56 2.92 -2.03 8.35
N LEU A 57 3.65 -1.25 9.15
CA LEU A 57 3.56 0.21 9.14
C LEU A 57 3.87 0.80 7.77
N GLN A 58 4.92 0.31 7.11
CA GLN A 58 5.31 0.74 5.77
C GLN A 58 4.24 0.41 4.73
N MET A 59 3.66 -0.79 4.80
CA MET A 59 2.57 -1.20 3.91
C MET A 59 1.32 -0.33 4.14
N THR A 60 0.99 -0.05 5.40
CA THR A 60 -0.14 0.83 5.72
C THR A 60 0.08 2.26 5.24
N ASP A 61 1.29 2.82 5.40
CA ASP A 61 1.63 4.15 4.88
C ASP A 61 1.50 4.20 3.35
N HIS A 62 2.05 3.20 2.64
CA HIS A 62 1.99 3.12 1.19
C HIS A 62 0.54 3.09 0.65
N ASN A 63 -0.34 2.40 1.37
CA ASN A 63 -1.72 2.12 0.96
C ASN A 63 -2.73 3.19 1.37
N PHE A 64 -2.56 3.82 2.54
CA PHE A 64 -3.54 4.75 3.11
C PHE A 64 -3.11 6.21 3.07
N VAL A 65 -1.81 6.49 3.23
CA VAL A 65 -1.27 7.86 3.40
C VAL A 65 -0.61 8.36 2.12
N ARG A 66 0.28 7.56 1.52
CA ARG A 66 1.07 7.97 0.36
C ARG A 66 0.21 8.04 -0.90
N THR A 67 0.17 9.21 -1.53
CA THR A 67 -0.53 9.39 -2.81
C THR A 67 0.34 8.99 -4.00
N HIS A 68 -0.24 8.31 -4.98
CA HIS A 68 0.50 7.83 -6.16
C HIS A 68 0.14 8.60 -7.42
N ASN A 69 1.15 8.88 -8.24
CA ASN A 69 0.96 9.63 -9.49
C ASN A 69 0.10 8.87 -10.51
N SER A 70 0.26 7.55 -10.60
CA SER A 70 -0.50 6.67 -11.49
C SER A 70 -1.99 6.58 -11.14
N LEU A 71 -2.36 6.85 -9.89
CA LEU A 71 -3.74 6.76 -9.41
C LEU A 71 -4.50 8.08 -9.46
N LYS A 72 -3.87 9.16 -9.90
CA LYS A 72 -4.49 10.49 -10.01
C LYS A 72 -5.65 10.45 -11.01
N LYS A 73 -6.80 10.99 -10.62
CA LYS A 73 -7.95 11.18 -11.51
C LYS A 73 -8.04 12.63 -11.97
N PRO A 74 -8.44 12.90 -13.23
CA PRO A 74 -8.68 14.26 -13.69
C PRO A 74 -9.80 14.87 -12.86
N CYS A 75 -9.59 16.10 -12.41
CA CYS A 75 -10.55 16.86 -11.65
C CYS A 75 -10.42 18.33 -12.06
N LYS A 76 -11.49 19.10 -11.91
CA LYS A 76 -11.47 20.56 -12.09
C LYS A 76 -11.96 21.19 -10.81
N THR A 77 -11.11 21.16 -9.78
CA THR A 77 -11.40 21.82 -8.50
C THR A 77 -10.55 23.07 -8.37
N GLN A 78 -11.19 24.17 -8.02
CA GLN A 78 -10.51 25.41 -7.70
C GLN A 78 -10.10 25.38 -6.22
N VAL A 79 -8.79 25.41 -5.96
CA VAL A 79 -8.25 25.50 -4.61
C VAL A 79 -8.27 26.96 -4.18
N ASN A 80 -8.98 27.25 -3.09
CA ASN A 80 -9.10 28.57 -2.48
C ASN A 80 -9.50 29.68 -3.48
N GLY A 81 -10.25 29.33 -4.53
CA GLY A 81 -10.66 30.29 -5.57
C GLY A 81 -9.53 30.83 -6.47
N LYS A 82 -8.28 30.35 -6.33
CA LYS A 82 -7.11 30.95 -7.01
C LYS A 82 -6.39 30.01 -7.95
N VAL A 83 -6.36 28.70 -7.67
CA VAL A 83 -5.57 27.74 -8.43
C VAL A 83 -6.43 26.58 -8.89
N TRP A 84 -6.42 26.29 -10.19
CA TRP A 84 -7.08 25.11 -10.75
C TRP A 84 -6.22 23.86 -10.53
N ARG A 85 -6.71 22.91 -9.75
CA ARG A 85 -6.15 21.57 -9.72
C ARG A 85 -6.72 20.75 -10.86
N LYS A 86 -5.84 20.32 -11.77
CA LYS A 86 -6.16 19.42 -12.90
C LYS A 86 -6.39 17.96 -12.46
N TYR A 87 -5.83 17.58 -11.32
CA TYR A 87 -5.88 16.19 -10.85
C TYR A 87 -6.17 16.12 -9.36
N GLN A 88 -7.01 15.16 -8.98
CA GLN A 88 -7.23 14.75 -7.61
C GLN A 88 -6.22 13.64 -7.25
N LYS A 89 -5.49 13.83 -6.15
CA LYS A 89 -4.57 12.83 -5.60
C LYS A 89 -5.38 11.68 -4.98
N ARG A 90 -4.87 10.45 -5.11
CA ARG A 90 -5.47 9.24 -4.54
C ARG A 90 -4.41 8.28 -4.03
N THR A 91 -4.77 7.47 -3.05
CA THR A 91 -3.99 6.35 -2.54
C THR A 91 -4.50 5.02 -3.13
N PRO A 92 -3.76 3.89 -2.97
CA PRO A 92 -4.20 2.59 -3.43
C PRO A 92 -5.55 2.18 -2.82
N MET A 93 -5.74 2.37 -1.52
CA MET A 93 -7.00 2.00 -0.85
C MET A 93 -8.19 2.85 -1.29
N MET A 94 -7.94 4.13 -1.61
CA MET A 94 -8.95 4.94 -2.28
C MET A 94 -9.29 4.43 -3.67
N SER A 95 -8.30 3.90 -4.41
CA SER A 95 -8.51 3.40 -5.78
C SER A 95 -9.41 2.17 -5.82
N VAL A 96 -9.25 1.29 -4.82
CA VAL A 96 -10.07 0.09 -4.60
C VAL A 96 -11.43 0.43 -3.99
N GLY A 97 -11.54 1.56 -3.29
CA GLY A 97 -12.79 2.01 -2.66
C GLY A 97 -12.94 1.57 -1.21
N ILE A 98 -11.85 1.17 -0.55
CA ILE A 98 -11.86 0.81 0.88
C ILE A 98 -11.89 2.07 1.76
N THR A 99 -11.32 3.17 1.26
CA THR A 99 -11.39 4.49 1.90
C THR A 99 -11.81 5.56 0.89
N ASP A 100 -12.37 6.65 1.38
CA ASP A 100 -12.86 7.78 0.58
C ASP A 100 -11.94 9.01 0.62
N HIS A 101 -10.93 9.00 1.49
CA HIS A 101 -10.00 10.09 1.69
C HIS A 101 -8.54 9.59 1.86
N ILE A 102 -7.60 10.54 1.77
CA ILE A 102 -6.18 10.31 2.04
C ILE A 102 -5.98 10.44 3.54
N TRP A 103 -5.47 9.39 4.17
CA TRP A 103 -5.26 9.38 5.61
C TRP A 103 -4.05 10.21 5.97
N THR A 104 -4.08 10.86 7.13
CA THR A 104 -2.87 11.40 7.73
C THR A 104 -2.15 10.33 8.56
N LEU A 105 -0.85 10.50 8.80
CA LEU A 105 -0.13 9.55 9.66
C LEU A 105 -0.69 9.56 11.10
N GLU A 106 -1.11 10.73 11.59
CA GLU A 106 -1.73 10.87 12.91
C GLU A 106 -3.04 10.10 12.98
N GLU A 107 -3.93 10.30 12.01
CA GLU A 107 -5.19 9.57 11.89
C GLU A 107 -4.94 8.05 11.82
N LEU A 108 -3.98 7.62 11.02
CA LEU A 108 -3.65 6.20 10.88
C LEU A 108 -3.17 5.57 12.20
N LEU A 109 -2.38 6.29 13.00
CA LEU A 109 -1.85 5.81 14.27
C LEU A 109 -2.84 5.91 15.43
N THR A 110 -3.83 6.81 15.33
CA THR A 110 -4.85 7.04 16.37
C THR A 110 -6.16 6.31 16.07
N PHE A 111 -6.32 5.76 14.86
CA PHE A 111 -7.51 5.03 14.46
C PHE A 111 -7.77 3.85 15.42
N PRO A 112 -8.95 3.79 16.06
CA PRO A 112 -9.24 2.78 17.04
C PRO A 112 -9.30 1.40 16.37
N TYR A 113 -8.28 0.59 16.60
CA TYR A 113 -8.31 -0.82 16.27
C TYR A 113 -8.89 -1.57 17.49
N HIS A 114 -10.19 -1.81 17.51
CA HIS A 114 -10.75 -2.79 18.43
C HIS A 114 -10.66 -4.16 17.76
N LYS A 115 -9.72 -5.00 18.24
CA LYS A 115 -9.83 -6.44 18.05
C LYS A 115 -11.07 -6.88 18.83
N ASN A 116 -12.15 -7.19 18.14
CA ASN A 116 -13.22 -7.99 18.74
C ASN A 116 -12.62 -9.38 18.98
N ILE A 117 -12.20 -9.66 20.22
CA ILE A 117 -11.58 -10.95 20.62
C ILE A 117 -12.63 -12.08 20.68
N ASN A 118 -13.91 -11.81 20.39
CA ASN A 118 -15.02 -12.75 20.59
C ASN A 118 -15.89 -12.95 19.33
N THR A 119 -15.37 -13.59 18.29
CA THR A 119 -16.10 -14.30 17.21
C THR A 119 -15.15 -15.29 16.58
#